data_AF-A0A7V2L760-F1
#
_entry.id   AF-A0A7V2L760-F1
#
_cell.length_a   1.000
_cell.length_b   1.000
_cell.length_c   1.000
_cell.angle_alpha   90.00
_cell.angle_beta   90.00
_cell.angle_gamma   90.00
#
_symmetry.space_group_name_H-M   'P 1'
#
loop_
_entity.id
_entity.type
_entity.pdbx_description
1 polymer ?
#
loop_
_entity_poly.entity_id
_entity_poly.type
_entity_poly.pdbx_seq_one_letter_code
_entity_poly.pdbx_strand_id
1 'polypeptide(L)'
;MPNEELIPGQPVPAPDQQITPDPAPAEPVVAPPVTPAPATPPAGSTPDGFVEKGRFDGAIRKIEELTIASRSHAEELKAKDLEIERLTASLSSKDIEKTVAVGERDKNLETALTENQALLTEVQQLRAYKMKVETAREMGRPELIQILDKIPDLADAEVLKSVMADFVKFREDGIKERETALLSGITPPAPPIHNAPEKPTTGEGWSAYVNKFPIGSKERQAAFDEWGDWQIAQAK
;
A
#
# COMPACT_ATOMS: atom_id res chain seq x y z
N MET A 1 -20.81 -16.99 19.37
CA MET A 1 -20.13 -15.98 18.54
C MET A 1 -20.87 -14.67 18.74
N PRO A 2 -20.36 -13.74 19.54
CA PRO A 2 -20.97 -12.41 19.64
C PRO A 2 -20.35 -11.47 18.60
N ASN A 3 -21.24 -10.78 17.89
CA ASN A 3 -20.96 -9.61 17.06
C ASN A 3 -20.44 -8.47 17.94
N GLU A 4 -19.28 -7.91 17.60
CA GLU A 4 -18.88 -6.58 18.05
C GLU A 4 -19.25 -5.55 16.98
N GLU A 5 -20.23 -4.72 17.33
CA GLU A 5 -20.65 -3.54 16.57
C GLU A 5 -19.54 -2.50 16.58
N LEU A 6 -19.10 -2.11 15.39
CA LEU A 6 -18.13 -1.04 15.17
C LEU A 6 -18.82 0.32 15.38
N ILE A 7 -18.54 0.99 16.49
CA ILE A 7 -19.00 2.36 16.76
C ILE A 7 -18.13 3.34 15.97
N PRO A 8 -18.68 4.15 15.04
CA PRO A 8 -17.93 5.22 14.39
C PRO A 8 -17.98 6.48 15.25
N GLY A 9 -16.82 7.01 15.66
CA GLY A 9 -16.74 8.32 16.32
C GLY A 9 -16.05 8.36 17.67
N GLN A 10 -15.18 7.39 18.01
CA GLN A 10 -14.28 7.58 19.14
C GLN A 10 -13.23 8.65 18.78
N PRO A 11 -13.09 9.73 19.56
CA PRO A 11 -12.01 10.69 19.38
C PRO A 11 -10.68 9.97 19.62
N VAL A 12 -9.79 10.09 18.64
CA VAL A 12 -8.39 9.67 18.76
C VAL A 12 -7.84 10.31 20.04
N PRO A 13 -7.25 9.54 20.98
CA PRO A 13 -6.60 10.14 22.13
C PRO A 13 -5.51 11.07 21.61
N ALA A 14 -5.53 12.30 22.11
CA ALA A 14 -4.55 13.32 21.78
C ALA A 14 -3.13 12.72 21.86
N PRO A 15 -2.21 13.06 20.93
CA PRO A 15 -0.84 12.60 21.02
C PRO A 15 -0.31 12.97 22.39
N ASP A 16 0.29 11.99 23.06
CA ASP A 16 0.96 12.15 24.34
C ASP A 16 1.64 13.51 24.38
N GLN A 17 1.21 14.31 25.35
CA GLN A 17 1.82 15.58 25.65
C GLN A 17 3.31 15.33 25.73
N GLN A 18 4.05 16.01 24.85
CA GLN A 18 5.47 16.24 25.05
C GLN A 18 5.64 16.67 26.49
N ILE A 19 6.20 15.79 27.31
CA ILE A 19 6.83 16.16 28.55
C ILE A 19 8.01 17.00 28.09
N THR A 20 7.78 18.30 27.93
CA THR A 20 8.84 19.29 27.98
C THR A 20 9.57 19.03 29.29
N PRO A 21 10.87 18.69 29.28
CA PRO A 21 11.62 18.73 30.51
C PRO A 21 11.49 20.15 31.05
N ASP A 22 10.95 20.22 32.27
CA ASP A 22 10.88 21.41 33.10
C ASP A 22 12.20 22.20 32.97
N PRO A 23 12.19 23.52 32.69
CA PRO A 23 13.41 24.29 32.78
C PRO A 23 13.93 24.12 34.20
N ALA A 24 15.09 23.48 34.34
CA ALA A 24 15.78 23.31 35.59
C ALA A 24 15.72 24.64 36.38
N PRO A 25 15.33 24.62 37.67
CA PRO A 25 15.36 25.83 38.48
C PRO A 25 16.78 26.39 38.38
N ALA A 26 16.88 27.64 37.92
CA ALA A 26 18.12 28.38 37.81
C ALA A 26 18.96 28.09 39.05
N GLU A 27 20.11 27.47 38.84
CA GLU A 27 21.08 27.21 39.90
C GLU A 27 21.26 28.52 40.67
N PRO A 28 21.07 28.56 42.00
CA PRO A 28 21.46 29.72 42.75
C PRO A 28 22.95 29.92 42.49
N VAL A 29 23.31 31.09 41.99
CA VAL A 29 24.69 31.55 41.89
C VAL A 29 25.28 31.48 43.29
N VAL A 30 25.93 30.36 43.62
CA VAL A 30 26.73 30.23 44.82
C VAL A 30 27.92 31.13 44.57
N ALA A 31 27.84 32.35 45.09
CA ALA A 31 28.99 33.22 45.23
C ALA A 31 30.14 32.38 45.82
N PRO A 32 31.36 32.47 45.27
CA PRO A 32 32.48 31.70 45.81
C PRO A 32 32.58 31.97 47.31
N PRO A 33 32.89 30.95 48.14
CA PRO A 33 33.06 31.17 49.56
C PRO A 33 34.09 32.30 49.73
N VAL A 34 33.64 33.40 50.35
CA VAL A 34 34.52 34.49 50.75
C VAL A 34 35.49 33.88 51.74
N THR A 35 36.69 33.55 51.28
CA THR A 35 37.79 33.13 52.13
C THR A 35 38.01 34.26 53.13
N PRO A 36 37.89 34.05 54.45
CA PRO A 36 38.34 35.05 55.39
C PRO A 36 39.82 35.31 55.10
N ALA A 37 40.16 36.59 54.93
CA ALA A 37 41.54 37.03 54.76
C ALA A 37 42.40 36.36 55.86
N PRO A 38 43.56 35.77 55.53
CA PRO A 38 44.41 35.19 56.54
C PRO A 38 44.82 36.30 57.50
N ALA A 39 44.42 36.14 58.78
CA ALA A 39 44.91 36.98 59.86
C ALA A 39 46.43 36.89 59.88
N THR A 40 47.10 38.01 59.64
CA THR A 40 48.55 38.15 59.78
C THR A 40 48.92 37.73 61.22
N PRO A 41 49.72 36.67 61.43
CA PRO A 41 50.16 36.33 62.77
C PRO A 41 51.12 37.42 63.27
N PRO A 42 51.15 37.71 64.59
CA PRO A 42 52.16 38.58 65.15
C PRO A 42 53.54 37.99 64.85
N ALA A 43 54.49 38.86 64.50
CA ALA A 43 55.88 38.52 64.24
C ALA A 43 56.54 37.90 65.49
N GLY A 44 56.39 36.58 65.62
CA GLY A 44 57.17 35.72 66.50
C GLY A 44 57.98 34.80 65.60
N SER A 45 59.30 34.86 65.74
CA SER A 45 60.30 34.11 64.97
C SER A 45 59.94 32.62 64.90
N THR A 46 59.28 32.22 63.81
CA THR A 46 59.13 30.82 63.44
C THR A 46 60.37 30.45 62.63
N PRO A 47 61.08 29.36 62.93
CA PRO A 47 62.30 29.00 62.21
C PRO A 47 62.02 28.92 60.69
N ASP A 48 62.95 29.44 59.88
CA ASP A 48 62.91 29.60 58.41
C ASP A 48 62.73 28.29 57.60
N GLY A 49 62.37 27.19 58.26
CA GLY A 49 61.99 25.90 57.67
C GLY A 49 60.57 25.43 58.01
N PHE A 50 59.85 26.09 58.92
CA PHE A 50 58.48 25.72 59.29
C PHE A 50 57.43 26.34 58.35
N VAL A 51 57.70 27.54 57.79
CA VAL A 51 56.81 28.20 56.82
C VAL A 51 56.87 27.48 55.47
N GLU A 52 58.06 27.12 55.02
CA GLU A 52 58.34 26.35 53.80
C GLU A 52 57.70 24.97 53.87
N LYS A 53 57.79 24.31 55.04
CA LYS A 53 57.10 23.03 55.29
C LYS A 53 55.58 23.17 55.21
N GLY A 54 55.00 24.20 55.83
CA GLY A 54 53.55 24.44 55.75
C GLY A 54 53.05 24.74 54.33
N ARG A 55 53.85 25.45 53.53
CA ARG A 55 53.56 25.68 52.10
C ARG A 55 53.67 24.39 51.29
N PHE A 56 54.67 23.56 51.56
CA PHE A 56 54.85 22.27 50.91
C PHE A 56 53.72 21.29 51.25
N ASP A 57 53.35 21.18 52.53
CA ASP A 57 52.23 20.35 52.99
C ASP A 57 50.89 20.83 52.38
N GLY A 58 50.70 22.15 52.26
CA GLY A 58 49.55 22.74 51.56
C GLY A 58 49.52 22.43 50.06
N ALA A 59 50.68 22.50 49.40
CA ALA A 59 50.81 22.14 47.99
C ALA A 59 50.54 20.64 47.75
N ILE A 60 51.03 19.76 48.63
CA ILE A 60 50.74 18.32 48.58
C ILE A 60 49.23 18.08 48.70
N ARG A 61 48.58 18.66 49.71
CA ARG A 61 47.12 18.52 49.85
C ARG A 61 46.37 19.01 48.62
N LYS A 62 46.81 20.11 48.00
CA LYS A 62 46.16 20.61 46.79
C LYS A 62 46.37 19.68 45.60
N ILE A 63 47.56 19.10 45.46
CA ILE A 63 47.84 18.11 44.42
C ILE A 63 46.98 16.86 44.63
N GLU A 64 46.84 16.38 45.86
CA GLU A 64 45.96 15.25 46.19
C GLU A 64 44.50 15.56 45.86
N GLU A 65 44.00 16.73 46.25
CA GLU A 65 42.64 17.19 45.93
C GLU A 65 42.42 17.27 44.41
N LEU A 66 43.35 17.90 43.67
CA LEU A 66 43.27 17.99 42.21
C LEU A 66 43.38 16.62 41.54
N THR A 67 44.14 15.69 42.11
CA THR A 67 44.26 14.32 41.59
C THR A 67 42.95 13.56 41.76
N ILE A 68 42.29 13.68 42.92
CA ILE A 68 40.99 13.06 43.18
C ILE A 68 39.93 13.69 42.28
N ALA A 69 39.89 15.02 42.16
CA ALA A 69 38.97 15.72 41.27
C ALA A 69 39.19 15.31 39.81
N SER A 70 40.44 15.24 39.34
CA SER A 70 40.76 14.79 37.98
C SER A 70 40.29 13.36 37.70
N ARG A 71 40.42 12.45 38.67
CA ARG A 71 39.88 11.09 38.55
C ARG A 71 38.35 11.09 38.49
N SER A 72 37.69 11.85 39.38
CA SER A 72 36.23 11.99 39.38
C SER A 72 35.70 12.52 38.05
N HIS A 73 36.34 13.55 37.49
CA HIS A 73 35.95 14.10 36.18
C HIS A 73 36.17 13.08 35.06
N ALA A 74 37.25 12.29 35.10
CA ALA A 74 37.49 11.24 34.11
C ALA A 74 36.46 10.10 34.19
N GLU A 75 35.96 9.77 35.39
CA GLU A 75 34.88 8.81 35.58
C GLU A 75 33.54 9.35 35.07
N GLU A 76 33.25 10.63 35.33
CA GLU A 76 32.04 11.29 34.81
C GLU A 76 32.03 11.36 33.28
N LEU A 77 33.16 11.71 32.66
CA LEU A 77 33.29 11.71 31.20
C LEU A 77 33.02 10.32 30.61
N LYS A 78 33.59 9.27 31.20
CA LYS A 78 33.31 7.88 30.76
C LYS A 78 31.84 7.51 30.92
N ALA A 79 31.20 7.91 32.02
CA ALA A 79 29.78 7.66 32.23
C ALA A 79 28.92 8.37 31.19
N LYS A 80 29.28 9.61 30.83
CA LYS A 80 28.59 10.40 29.80
C LYS A 80 28.81 9.84 28.40
N ASP A 81 30.01 9.37 28.07
CA ASP A 81 30.29 8.72 26.79
C ASP A 81 29.43 7.46 26.61
N LEU A 82 29.32 6.62 27.65
CA LEU A 82 28.43 5.45 27.64
C LEU A 82 26.94 5.83 27.51
N GLU A 83 26.53 6.92 28.17
CA GLU A 83 25.17 7.44 28.05
C GLU A 83 24.88 7.92 26.62
N ILE A 84 25.83 8.63 25.98
CA ILE A 84 25.74 9.08 24.59
C ILE A 84 25.64 7.87 23.64
N GLU A 85 26.48 6.85 23.82
CA GLU A 85 26.41 5.63 23.01
C GLU A 85 25.05 4.93 23.15
N ARG A 86 24.54 4.80 24.38
CA ARG A 86 23.23 4.21 24.64
C ARG A 86 22.10 5.01 23.98
N LEU A 87 22.11 6.33 24.12
CA LEU A 87 21.10 7.19 23.51
C LEU A 87 21.17 7.14 21.98
N THR A 88 22.37 7.11 21.41
CA THR A 88 22.57 6.99 19.95
C THR A 88 22.03 5.66 19.43
N ALA A 89 22.31 4.55 20.12
CA ALA A 89 21.73 3.26 19.77
C ALA A 89 20.20 3.27 19.86
N SER A 90 19.64 3.83 20.94
CA SER A 90 18.20 3.97 21.12
C SER A 90 17.54 4.83 20.03
N LEU A 91 18.18 5.92 19.64
CA LEU A 91 17.69 6.78 18.56
C LEU A 91 17.67 6.03 17.23
N SER A 92 18.76 5.32 16.90
CA SER A 92 18.81 4.54 15.66
C SER A 92 17.74 3.44 15.59
N SER A 93 17.44 2.77 16.72
CA SER A 93 16.35 1.80 16.82
C SER A 93 14.99 2.47 16.57
N LYS A 94 14.76 3.64 17.18
CA LYS A 94 13.51 4.39 17.03
C LYS A 94 13.31 4.92 15.62
N ASP A 95 14.37 5.33 14.95
CA ASP A 95 14.32 5.74 13.55
C ASP A 95 13.93 4.57 12.64
N ILE A 96 14.50 3.38 12.86
CA ILE A 96 14.11 2.17 12.12
C ILE A 96 12.64 1.83 12.36
N GLU A 97 12.19 1.80 13.63
CA GLU A 97 10.79 1.55 13.99
C GLU A 97 9.85 2.54 13.29
N LYS A 98 10.20 3.83 13.28
CA LYS A 98 9.44 4.87 12.62
C LYS A 98 9.39 4.66 11.11
N THR A 99 10.52 4.36 10.48
CA THR A 99 10.58 4.10 9.03
C THR A 99 9.72 2.90 8.65
N VAL A 100 9.76 1.82 9.44
CA VAL A 100 8.92 0.64 9.22
C VAL A 100 7.44 0.99 9.40
N ALA A 101 7.08 1.67 10.50
CA ALA A 101 5.69 2.04 10.78
C ALA A 101 5.10 2.97 9.71
N VAL A 102 5.88 3.93 9.21
CA VAL A 102 5.45 4.79 8.09
C VAL A 102 5.28 3.98 6.82
N GLY A 103 6.21 3.07 6.50
CA GLY A 103 6.10 2.20 5.33
C GLY A 103 4.88 1.27 5.37
N GLU A 104 4.59 0.68 6.53
CA GLU A 104 3.39 -0.15 6.72
C GLU A 104 2.10 0.66 6.59
N ARG A 105 2.07 1.86 7.19
CA ARG A 105 0.92 2.77 7.07
C ARG A 105 0.67 3.14 5.62
N ASP A 106 1.71 3.51 4.87
CA ASP A 106 1.58 3.94 3.49
C ASP A 106 1.12 2.78 2.59
N LYS A 107 1.64 1.57 2.81
CA LYS A 107 1.17 0.35 2.14
C LYS A 107 -0.30 0.04 2.45
N ASN A 108 -0.72 0.17 3.70
CA ASN A 108 -2.11 -0.04 4.10
C ASN A 108 -3.03 1.00 3.48
N LEU A 109 -2.59 2.25 3.40
CA LEU A 109 -3.33 3.34 2.77
C LEU A 109 -3.49 3.09 1.27
N GLU A 110 -2.41 2.70 0.57
CA GLU A 110 -2.46 2.33 -0.84
C GLU A 110 -3.43 1.18 -1.08
N THR A 111 -3.35 0.12 -0.27
CA THR A 111 -4.27 -1.03 -0.34
C THR A 111 -5.72 -0.57 -0.17
N ALA A 112 -6.02 0.22 0.87
CA ALA A 112 -7.36 0.73 1.12
C ALA A 112 -7.87 1.64 -0.01
N LEU A 113 -7.01 2.45 -0.63
CA LEU A 113 -7.39 3.27 -1.80
C LEU A 113 -7.74 2.41 -3.00
N THR A 114 -6.95 1.36 -3.29
CA THR A 114 -7.25 0.45 -4.40
C THR A 114 -8.57 -0.31 -4.19
N GLU A 115 -8.82 -0.79 -2.98
CA GLU A 115 -10.08 -1.44 -2.61
C GLU A 115 -11.27 -0.47 -2.72
N ASN A 116 -11.10 0.77 -2.26
CA ASN A 116 -12.15 1.78 -2.35
C ASN A 116 -12.50 2.11 -3.81
N GLN A 117 -11.49 2.23 -4.68
CA GLN A 117 -11.71 2.43 -6.12
C GLN A 117 -12.43 1.24 -6.75
N ALA A 118 -12.03 0.01 -6.42
CA ALA A 118 -12.71 -1.20 -6.90
C ALA A 118 -14.19 -1.20 -6.47
N LEU A 119 -14.47 -0.96 -5.20
CA LEU A 119 -15.83 -0.89 -4.66
C LEU A 119 -16.65 0.24 -5.29
N LEU A 120 -16.06 1.40 -5.56
CA LEU A 120 -16.75 2.50 -6.25
C LEU A 120 -17.15 2.10 -7.66
N THR A 121 -16.29 1.40 -8.39
CA THR A 121 -16.64 0.89 -9.74
C THR A 121 -17.74 -0.17 -9.69
N GLU A 122 -17.70 -1.09 -8.72
CA GLU A 122 -18.76 -2.08 -8.53
C GLU A 122 -20.11 -1.42 -8.19
N VAL A 123 -20.12 -0.43 -7.29
CA VAL A 123 -21.33 0.33 -6.95
C VAL A 123 -21.90 1.06 -8.16
N GLN A 124 -21.05 1.62 -9.03
CA GLN A 124 -21.50 2.26 -10.26
C GLN A 124 -22.12 1.25 -11.23
N GLN A 125 -21.50 0.09 -11.42
CA GLN A 125 -22.04 -0.99 -12.26
C GLN A 125 -23.39 -1.49 -11.73
N LEU A 126 -23.51 -1.72 -10.42
CA LEU A 126 -24.75 -2.16 -9.80
C LEU A 126 -25.87 -1.12 -9.92
N ARG A 127 -25.54 0.17 -9.77
CA ARG A 127 -26.51 1.26 -9.98
C ARG A 127 -26.98 1.33 -11.43
N ALA A 128 -26.06 1.22 -12.39
CA ALA A 128 -26.42 1.20 -13.81
C ALA A 128 -27.30 -0.02 -14.13
N TYR A 129 -26.93 -1.21 -13.65
CA TYR A 129 -27.72 -2.43 -13.84
C TYR A 129 -29.12 -2.31 -13.24
N LYS A 130 -29.23 -1.80 -12.01
CA LYS A 130 -30.52 -1.54 -11.37
C LYS A 130 -31.39 -0.60 -12.21
N MET A 131 -30.81 0.51 -12.68
CA MET A 131 -31.53 1.47 -13.52
C MET A 131 -32.01 0.83 -14.84
N LYS A 132 -31.18 -0.02 -15.47
CA LYS A 132 -31.57 -0.81 -16.65
C LYS A 132 -32.75 -1.75 -16.37
N VAL A 133 -32.72 -2.49 -15.26
CA VAL A 133 -33.81 -3.39 -14.87
C VAL A 133 -35.10 -2.62 -14.59
N GLU A 134 -35.01 -1.51 -13.87
CA GLU A 134 -36.17 -0.65 -13.57
C GLU A 134 -36.77 -0.07 -14.85
N THR A 135 -35.93 0.42 -15.76
CA THR A 135 -36.37 0.96 -17.07
C THR A 135 -37.07 -0.11 -17.92
N ALA A 136 -36.49 -1.31 -18.03
CA ALA A 136 -37.11 -2.42 -18.77
C ALA A 136 -38.48 -2.83 -18.17
N ARG A 137 -38.60 -2.77 -16.83
CA ARG A 137 -39.86 -3.01 -16.12
C ARG A 137 -40.89 -1.93 -16.39
N GLU A 138 -40.51 -0.64 -16.34
CA GLU A 138 -41.39 0.49 -16.64
C GLU A 138 -41.93 0.44 -18.08
N MET A 139 -41.10 0.01 -19.03
CA MET A 139 -41.50 -0.18 -20.43
C MET A 139 -42.40 -1.40 -20.65
N GLY A 140 -42.61 -2.26 -19.63
CA GLY A 140 -43.36 -3.51 -19.79
C GLY A 140 -42.69 -4.50 -20.73
N ARG A 141 -41.35 -4.48 -20.81
CA ARG A 141 -40.53 -5.27 -21.74
C ARG A 141 -39.47 -6.08 -20.99
N PRO A 142 -39.88 -7.09 -20.17
CA PRO A 142 -38.94 -7.89 -19.36
C PRO A 142 -37.96 -8.70 -20.21
N GLU A 143 -38.23 -8.94 -21.49
CA GLU A 143 -37.30 -9.58 -22.41
C GLU A 143 -35.99 -8.80 -22.60
N LEU A 144 -36.00 -7.48 -22.37
CA LEU A 144 -34.80 -6.65 -22.41
C LEU A 144 -33.79 -7.03 -21.32
N ILE A 145 -34.24 -7.69 -20.24
CA ILE A 145 -33.38 -8.17 -19.16
C ILE A 145 -32.30 -9.12 -19.68
N GLN A 146 -32.61 -9.91 -20.72
CA GLN A 146 -31.67 -10.89 -21.30
C GLN A 146 -30.51 -10.25 -22.07
N ILE A 147 -30.62 -8.96 -22.43
CA ILE A 147 -29.63 -8.23 -23.22
C ILE A 147 -29.04 -7.02 -22.48
N LEU A 148 -29.24 -6.90 -21.17
CA LEU A 148 -28.78 -5.73 -20.40
C LEU A 148 -27.27 -5.49 -20.48
N ASP A 149 -26.50 -6.57 -20.55
CA ASP A 149 -25.04 -6.52 -20.68
C ASP A 149 -24.58 -5.94 -22.02
N LYS A 150 -25.46 -5.88 -23.02
CA LYS A 150 -25.19 -5.27 -24.34
C LYS A 150 -25.65 -3.82 -24.42
N ILE A 151 -26.47 -3.37 -23.48
CA ILE A 151 -26.94 -2.00 -23.41
C ILE A 151 -25.87 -1.18 -22.68
N PRO A 152 -25.45 -0.02 -23.20
CA PRO A 152 -24.44 0.82 -22.53
C PRO A 152 -24.95 1.32 -21.17
N ASP A 153 -24.02 1.50 -20.23
CA ASP A 153 -24.30 2.15 -18.95
C ASP A 153 -24.51 3.65 -19.20
N LEU A 154 -25.74 4.12 -19.00
CA LEU A 154 -26.10 5.53 -19.12
C LEU A 154 -26.41 6.07 -17.73
N ALA A 155 -26.24 7.38 -17.53
CA ALA A 155 -26.60 8.04 -16.26
C ALA A 155 -28.03 8.60 -16.24
N ASP A 156 -28.62 8.77 -17.43
CA ASP A 156 -29.95 9.35 -17.62
C ASP A 156 -30.96 8.25 -18.00
N ALA A 157 -32.03 8.16 -17.21
CA ALA A 157 -33.10 7.19 -17.40
C ALA A 157 -33.88 7.44 -18.70
N GLU A 158 -34.06 8.69 -19.14
CA GLU A 158 -34.84 8.99 -20.35
C GLU A 158 -34.06 8.65 -21.62
N VAL A 159 -32.75 8.90 -21.63
CA VAL A 159 -31.86 8.44 -22.72
C VAL A 159 -31.81 6.91 -22.76
N LEU A 160 -31.74 6.27 -21.60
CA LEU A 160 -31.77 4.81 -21.51
C LEU A 160 -33.08 4.22 -22.05
N LYS A 161 -34.23 4.83 -21.74
CA LYS A 161 -35.53 4.47 -22.33
C LYS A 161 -35.52 4.57 -23.85
N SER A 162 -34.96 5.66 -24.41
CA SER A 162 -34.85 5.83 -25.86
C SER A 162 -34.02 4.72 -26.49
N VAL A 163 -32.83 4.43 -25.93
CA VAL A 163 -31.95 3.38 -26.45
C VAL A 163 -32.63 2.00 -26.36
N MET A 164 -33.25 1.70 -25.22
CA MET A 164 -34.01 0.45 -25.05
C MET A 164 -35.18 0.36 -26.05
N ALA A 165 -35.88 1.46 -26.31
CA ALA A 165 -36.95 1.49 -27.29
C ALA A 165 -36.44 1.25 -28.72
N ASP A 166 -35.26 1.75 -29.06
CA ASP A 166 -34.64 1.50 -30.37
C ASP A 166 -34.26 0.03 -30.56
N PHE A 167 -33.77 -0.66 -29.52
CA PHE A 167 -33.56 -2.12 -29.54
C PHE A 167 -34.87 -2.88 -29.76
N VAL A 168 -35.95 -2.47 -29.08
CA VAL A 168 -37.28 -3.08 -29.27
C VAL A 168 -37.76 -2.89 -30.69
N LYS A 169 -37.68 -1.67 -31.23
CA LYS A 169 -38.08 -1.38 -32.62
C LYS A 169 -37.28 -2.18 -33.63
N PHE A 170 -35.95 -2.23 -33.48
CA PHE A 170 -35.09 -3.04 -34.36
C PHE A 170 -35.51 -4.52 -34.39
N ARG A 171 -35.84 -5.08 -33.23
CA ARG A 171 -36.37 -6.45 -33.15
C ARG A 171 -37.74 -6.58 -33.84
N GLU A 172 -38.68 -5.69 -33.54
CA GLU A 172 -40.01 -5.72 -34.13
C GLU A 172 -39.97 -5.55 -35.65
N ASP A 173 -39.10 -4.67 -36.16
CA ASP A 173 -38.92 -4.45 -37.60
C ASP A 173 -38.28 -5.67 -38.28
N GLY A 174 -37.28 -6.30 -37.67
CA GLY A 174 -36.71 -7.55 -38.17
C GLY A 174 -37.72 -8.72 -38.17
N ILE A 175 -38.63 -8.77 -37.19
CA ILE A 175 -39.75 -9.73 -37.19
C ILE A 175 -40.70 -9.43 -38.35
N LYS A 176 -41.14 -8.18 -38.52
CA LYS A 176 -42.03 -7.79 -39.63
C LYS A 176 -41.41 -8.04 -41.00
N GLU A 177 -40.12 -7.74 -41.18
CA GLU A 177 -39.41 -8.00 -42.43
C GLU A 177 -39.36 -9.51 -42.70
N ARG A 178 -39.06 -10.32 -41.68
CA ARG A 178 -39.06 -11.78 -41.81
C ARG A 178 -40.45 -12.33 -42.08
N GLU A 179 -41.49 -11.82 -41.42
CA GLU A 179 -42.88 -12.19 -41.70
C GLU A 179 -43.26 -11.84 -43.14
N THR A 180 -42.87 -10.66 -43.62
CA THR A 180 -43.09 -10.23 -45.00
C THR A 180 -42.32 -11.10 -46.01
N ALA A 181 -41.07 -11.46 -45.71
CA ALA A 181 -40.26 -12.36 -46.52
C ALA A 181 -40.89 -13.77 -46.59
N LEU A 182 -41.36 -14.30 -45.47
CA LEU A 182 -42.05 -15.59 -45.42
C LEU A 182 -43.37 -15.57 -46.19
N LEU A 183 -44.16 -14.49 -46.06
CA LEU A 183 -45.42 -14.32 -46.80
C LEU A 183 -45.20 -14.15 -48.31
N SER A 184 -44.07 -13.56 -48.72
CA SER A 184 -43.68 -13.45 -50.14
C SER A 184 -42.99 -14.71 -50.68
N GLY A 185 -42.88 -15.77 -49.88
CA GLY A 185 -42.25 -17.03 -50.27
C GLY A 185 -40.72 -16.98 -50.35
N ILE A 186 -40.11 -15.89 -49.87
CA ILE A 186 -38.66 -15.74 -49.78
C ILE A 186 -38.20 -16.50 -48.53
N THR A 187 -37.72 -17.72 -48.73
CA THR A 187 -37.01 -18.45 -47.68
C THR A 187 -35.58 -17.93 -47.59
N PRO A 188 -35.04 -17.69 -46.38
CA PRO A 188 -33.63 -17.37 -46.24
C PRO A 188 -32.81 -18.44 -46.96
N PRO A 189 -31.78 -18.06 -47.74
CA PRO A 189 -30.86 -19.04 -48.27
C PRO A 189 -30.37 -19.88 -47.09
N ALA A 190 -30.41 -21.21 -47.24
CA ALA A 190 -29.93 -22.12 -46.20
C ALA A 190 -28.56 -21.62 -45.72
N PRO A 191 -28.32 -21.56 -44.39
CA PRO A 191 -27.02 -21.12 -43.89
C PRO A 191 -25.96 -21.93 -44.64
N PRO A 192 -24.86 -21.30 -45.09
CA PRO A 192 -23.80 -22.04 -45.75
C PRO A 192 -23.47 -23.19 -44.83
N ILE A 193 -23.61 -24.42 -45.33
CA ILE A 193 -23.13 -25.60 -44.63
C ILE A 193 -21.67 -25.27 -44.36
N HIS A 194 -21.31 -25.03 -43.10
CA HIS A 194 -19.92 -24.86 -42.73
C HIS A 194 -19.27 -26.20 -43.04
N ASN A 195 -18.73 -26.30 -44.26
CA ASN A 195 -17.78 -27.35 -44.59
C ASN A 195 -16.74 -27.33 -43.49
N ALA A 196 -16.38 -28.53 -42.99
CA ALA A 196 -15.36 -28.69 -41.97
C ALA A 196 -14.17 -27.75 -42.27
N PRO A 197 -13.59 -27.09 -41.26
CA PRO A 197 -12.55 -26.09 -41.48
C PRO A 197 -11.51 -26.65 -42.45
N GLU A 198 -11.29 -25.93 -43.55
CA GLU A 198 -10.35 -26.36 -44.59
C GLU A 198 -9.02 -26.71 -43.95
N LYS A 199 -8.54 -27.93 -44.21
CA LYS A 199 -7.27 -28.39 -43.66
C LYS A 199 -6.16 -27.45 -44.14
N PRO A 200 -5.20 -27.07 -43.29
CA PRO A 200 -4.12 -26.18 -43.70
C PRO A 200 -3.36 -26.72 -44.91
N THR A 201 -2.87 -25.83 -45.77
CA THR A 201 -2.09 -26.20 -46.96
C THR A 201 -0.61 -25.89 -46.82
N THR A 202 -0.20 -25.25 -45.73
CA THR A 202 1.20 -24.84 -45.45
C THR A 202 1.70 -25.46 -44.15
N GLY A 203 3.01 -25.71 -44.06
CA GLY A 203 3.62 -26.30 -42.87
C GLY A 203 3.42 -25.46 -41.59
N GLU A 204 3.53 -24.13 -41.70
CA GLU A 204 3.25 -23.21 -40.60
C GLU A 204 1.78 -23.23 -40.19
N GLY A 205 0.85 -23.33 -41.16
CA GLY A 205 -0.57 -23.46 -40.90
C GLY A 205 -0.93 -24.74 -40.15
N TRP A 206 -0.27 -25.85 -40.48
CA TRP A 206 -0.42 -27.11 -39.75
C TRP A 206 0.10 -27.04 -38.31
N SER A 207 1.26 -26.41 -38.10
CA SER A 207 1.80 -26.21 -36.74
C SER A 207 0.83 -25.39 -35.87
N ALA A 208 0.28 -24.30 -36.41
CA ALA A 208 -0.72 -23.50 -35.71
C ALA A 208 -2.02 -24.29 -35.44
N TYR A 209 -2.46 -25.10 -36.41
CA TYR A 209 -3.66 -25.94 -36.29
C TYR A 209 -3.52 -27.00 -35.18
N VAL A 210 -2.38 -27.69 -35.13
CA VAL A 210 -2.08 -28.68 -34.08
C VAL A 210 -1.96 -28.03 -32.70
N ASN A 211 -1.38 -26.83 -32.61
CA ASN A 211 -1.21 -26.11 -31.35
C ASN A 211 -2.48 -25.42 -30.84
N LYS A 212 -3.54 -25.36 -31.66
CA LYS A 212 -4.86 -24.89 -31.22
C LYS A 212 -5.51 -25.84 -30.20
N PHE A 213 -5.14 -27.12 -30.23
CA PHE A 213 -5.71 -28.14 -29.35
C PHE A 213 -4.86 -28.30 -28.08
N PRO A 214 -5.48 -28.60 -26.92
CA PRO A 214 -4.76 -28.81 -25.67
C PRO A 214 -3.75 -29.96 -25.74
N ILE A 215 -2.64 -29.82 -25.03
CA ILE A 215 -1.61 -30.85 -24.93
C ILE A 215 -2.23 -32.12 -24.31
N GLY A 216 -2.12 -33.25 -25.00
CA GLY A 216 -2.67 -34.55 -24.55
C GLY A 216 -4.13 -34.81 -24.93
N SER A 217 -4.77 -33.91 -25.70
CA SER A 217 -6.14 -34.13 -26.19
C SER A 217 -6.15 -35.12 -27.38
N LYS A 218 -7.26 -35.85 -27.55
CA LYS A 218 -7.43 -36.79 -28.67
C LYS A 218 -7.47 -36.08 -30.02
N GLU A 219 -8.01 -34.85 -30.02
CA GLU A 219 -8.10 -33.98 -31.19
C GLU A 219 -6.71 -33.51 -31.63
N ARG A 220 -5.82 -33.20 -30.66
CA ARG A 220 -4.43 -32.87 -30.96
C ARG A 220 -3.68 -34.04 -31.57
N GLN A 221 -3.89 -35.25 -31.05
CA GLN A 221 -3.29 -36.46 -31.59
C GLN A 221 -3.75 -36.71 -33.04
N ALA A 222 -5.05 -36.62 -33.30
CA ALA A 222 -5.61 -36.75 -34.64
C ALA A 222 -5.06 -35.67 -35.61
N ALA A 223 -4.92 -34.43 -35.15
CA ALA A 223 -4.32 -33.35 -35.95
C ALA A 223 -2.83 -33.60 -36.24
N PHE A 224 -2.08 -34.21 -35.30
CA PHE A 224 -0.69 -34.62 -35.51
C PHE A 224 -0.58 -35.75 -36.54
N ASP A 225 -1.46 -36.75 -36.46
CA ASP A 225 -1.48 -37.87 -37.39
C ASP A 225 -1.80 -37.38 -38.82
N GLU A 226 -2.80 -36.51 -38.96
CA GLU A 226 -3.15 -35.89 -40.25
C GLU A 226 -2.04 -34.98 -40.82
N TRP A 227 -1.33 -34.26 -39.95
CA TRP A 227 -0.17 -33.47 -40.37
C TRP A 227 0.97 -34.36 -40.87
N GLY A 228 1.20 -35.50 -40.20
CA GLY A 228 2.16 -36.51 -40.63
C GLY A 228 1.83 -37.06 -42.01
N ASP A 229 0.57 -37.42 -42.26
CA ASP A 229 0.11 -37.90 -43.57
C ASP A 229 0.29 -36.83 -44.66
N TRP A 230 0.01 -35.57 -44.35
CA TRP A 230 0.23 -34.45 -45.26
C TRP A 230 1.72 -34.28 -45.61
N GLN A 231 2.62 -34.34 -44.62
CA GLN A 231 4.07 -34.25 -44.85
C GLN A 231 4.58 -35.38 -45.76
N ILE A 232 4.10 -36.60 -45.55
CA ILE A 232 4.43 -37.76 -46.39
C ILE A 232 3.91 -37.57 -47.81
N ALA A 233 2.73 -36.99 -47.97
CA ALA A 233 2.16 -36.69 -49.28
C ALA A 233 2.92 -35.57 -50.02
N GLN A 234 3.47 -34.58 -49.32
CA GLN A 234 4.31 -33.52 -49.91
C GLN A 234 5.71 -34.02 -50.31
N ALA A 235 6.19 -35.10 -49.70
CA ALA A 235 7.51 -35.68 -49.97
C ALA A 235 7.54 -36.64 -51.18
N LYS A 236 6.39 -36.89 -51.83
CA LYS A 236 6.26 -37.67 -53.06
C LYS A 236 6.14 -36.77 -54.27
#